data_AF-A0A7Y2G0Y2-F1
#
_entry.id   AF-A0A7Y2G0Y2-F1
#
_cell.length_a   1.000
_cell.length_b   1.000
_cell.length_c   1.000
_cell.angle_alpha   90.00
_cell.angle_beta   90.00
_cell.angle_gamma   90.00
#
_symmetry.space_group_name_H-M   'P 1'
#
loop_
_entity.id
_entity.type
_entity.pdbx_description
1 polymer ?
#
loop_
_entity_poly.entity_id
_entity_poly.type
_entity_poly.pdbx_seq_one_letter_code
_entity_poly.pdbx_strand_id
1 'polypeptide(L)' 'METKQQLLHAYTKRIEELLEESYKLKRTKESWGRHVEIQAEIMKLCRKSADLHDGENEPYWAEGEDRVANDDSDTKAA' A
#
# COMPACT_ATOMS: atom_id res chain seq x y z
N MET A 1 -24.20 -8.16 -2.65
CA MET A 1 -22.85 -8.04 -3.26
C MET A 1 -22.64 -6.57 -3.55
N GLU A 2 -21.54 -6.00 -3.06
CA GLU A 2 -21.16 -4.62 -3.41
C GLU A 2 -20.68 -4.58 -4.86
N THR A 3 -21.00 -3.51 -5.58
CA THR A 3 -20.53 -3.32 -6.95
C THR A 3 -19.06 -2.87 -6.94
N LYS A 4 -18.33 -3.15 -8.03
CA LYS A 4 -16.96 -2.65 -8.25
C LYS A 4 -16.84 -1.15 -7.96
N GLN A 5 -17.85 -0.37 -8.36
CA GLN A 5 -17.87 1.08 -8.15
C GLN A 5 -18.06 1.47 -6.67
N GLN A 6 -18.83 0.70 -5.90
CA GLN A 6 -18.97 0.91 -4.45
C GLN A 6 -17.66 0.61 -3.71
N LEU A 7 -16.96 -0.47 -4.09
CA LEU A 7 -15.67 -0.83 -3.51
C LEU A 7 -14.60 0.22 -3.82
N LEU A 8 -14.50 0.67 -5.06
CA LEU A 8 -13.57 1.74 -5.46
C LEU A 8 -13.84 3.03 -4.66
N HIS A 9 -15.11 3.41 -4.52
CA HIS A 9 -15.47 4.59 -3.73
C HIS A 9 -15.08 4.43 -2.25
N ALA A 10 -15.31 3.25 -1.66
CA ALA A 10 -14.93 2.96 -0.30
C ALA A 10 -13.40 3.01 -0.09
N TYR A 11 -12.61 2.46 -1.03
CA TYR A 11 -11.16 2.48 -0.95
C TYR A 11 -10.60 3.91 -1.08
N THR A 12 -11.10 4.70 -2.03
CA THR A 12 -10.70 6.10 -2.19
C THR A 12 -11.00 6.90 -0.93
N LYS A 13 -12.23 6.78 -0.38
CA LYS A 13 -12.59 7.46 0.87
C LYS A 13 -11.65 7.08 2.02
N ARG A 14 -11.31 5.79 2.15
CA ARG A 14 -10.40 5.33 3.20
C ARG A 14 -8.98 5.87 3.02
N ILE A 15 -8.50 5.98 1.78
CA ILE A 15 -7.21 6.61 1.47
C ILE A 15 -7.21 8.09 1.90
N GLU A 16 -8.28 8.83 1.62
CA GLU A 16 -8.41 10.24 2.03
C GLU A 16 -8.35 10.39 3.56
N GLU A 17 -9.08 9.54 4.30
CA GLU A 17 -9.05 9.52 5.77
C GLU A 17 -7.64 9.25 6.32
N LEU A 18 -6.93 8.28 5.74
CA LEU A 18 -5.57 7.92 6.11
C LEU A 18 -4.56 9.05 5.82
N LEU A 19 -4.71 9.74 4.68
CA LEU A 19 -3.89 10.90 4.33
C LEU A 19 -4.13 12.06 5.31
N GLU A 20 -5.39 12.31 5.68
CA GLU A 20 -5.74 13.33 6.67
C GLU A 20 -5.15 12.97 8.05
N GLU A 21 -5.24 11.70 8.47
CA GLU A 21 -4.63 11.22 9.71
C GLU A 21 -3.11 11.45 9.69
N SER A 22 -2.43 11.05 8.61
CA SER A 22 -1.00 11.26 8.44
C SER A 22 -0.61 12.73 8.51
N TYR A 23 -1.42 13.63 7.95
CA TYR A 23 -1.17 15.07 8.02
C TYR A 23 -1.28 15.63 9.45
N LYS A 24 -2.18 15.06 10.26
CA LYS A 24 -2.37 15.46 11.68
C LYS A 24 -1.29 14.90 12.61
N LEU A 25 -0.60 13.83 12.21
CA LEU A 25 0.49 13.26 12.99
C LEU A 25 1.68 14.22 13.04
N LYS A 26 2.21 14.44 14.25
CA LYS A 26 3.48 15.15 14.43
C LYS A 26 4.58 14.36 13.74
N ARG A 27 5.57 15.01 13.11
CA ARG A 27 6.71 14.32 12.52
C ARG A 27 7.80 14.05 13.58
N THR A 28 7.54 13.12 14.47
CA THR A 28 8.46 12.72 15.54
C THR A 28 8.85 11.25 15.38
N LYS A 29 9.91 10.82 16.10
CA LYS A 29 10.31 9.40 16.10
C LYS A 29 9.21 8.49 16.66
N GLU A 30 8.42 9.00 17.59
CA GLU A 30 7.33 8.28 18.27
C GLU A 30 6.14 8.00 17.34
N SER A 31 5.86 8.91 16.41
CA SER A 31 4.78 8.77 15.43
C SER A 31 5.23 8.12 14.12
N TRP A 32 6.53 7.90 13.93
CA TRP A 32 7.09 7.31 12.70
C TRP A 32 6.47 5.95 12.40
N GLY A 33 6.28 5.11 13.42
CA GLY A 33 5.61 3.81 13.27
C GLY A 33 4.21 3.96 12.69
N ARG A 34 3.44 4.94 13.19
CA ARG A 34 2.09 5.21 12.68
C ARG A 34 2.10 5.74 11.24
N HIS A 35 3.06 6.59 10.88
CA HIS A 35 3.22 7.02 9.49
C HIS A 35 3.50 5.85 8.54
N VAL A 36 4.35 4.90 8.95
CA VAL A 36 4.67 3.70 8.15
C VAL A 36 3.43 2.80 7.99
N GLU A 37 2.68 2.58 9.08
CA GLU A 37 1.41 1.81 9.03
C GLU A 37 0.40 2.45 8.07
N ILE A 38 0.22 3.77 8.14
CA ILE A 38 -0.68 4.51 7.25
C ILE A 38 -0.24 4.34 5.80
N GLN A 39 1.05 4.49 5.50
CA GLN A 39 1.56 4.31 4.15
C GLN A 39 1.32 2.89 3.62
N ALA A 40 1.55 1.87 4.44
CA ALA A 40 1.28 0.48 4.07
C ALA A 40 -0.20 0.22 3.79
N GLU A 41 -1.11 0.79 4.59
CA GLU A 41 -2.55 0.66 4.38
C GLU A 41 -2.99 1.38 3.09
N ILE A 42 -2.47 2.57 2.81
CA ILE A 42 -2.72 3.29 1.55
C ILE A 42 -2.26 2.46 0.35
N MET A 43 -1.03 1.93 0.37
CA MET A 43 -0.50 1.10 -0.72
C MET A 43 -1.34 -0.15 -0.97
N LYS A 44 -1.81 -0.80 0.11
CA LYS A 44 -2.73 -1.95 0.02
C LYS A 44 -4.05 -1.57 -0.64
N LEU A 45 -4.63 -0.42 -0.31
CA LEU A 45 -5.87 0.04 -0.93
C LEU A 45 -5.67 0.42 -2.40
N CYS A 46 -4.55 1.07 -2.74
CA CYS A 46 -4.20 1.35 -4.13
C CYS A 46 -4.10 0.08 -4.97
N ARG A 47 -3.46 -0.98 -4.44
CA ARG A 47 -3.42 -2.30 -5.10
C ARG A 47 -4.80 -2.89 -5.31
N LYS A 48 -5.62 -2.94 -4.27
CA LYS A 48 -7.01 -3.43 -4.40
C LYS A 48 -7.84 -2.64 -5.42
N SER A 49 -7.62 -1.33 -5.51
CA SER A 49 -8.26 -0.49 -6.53
C SER A 49 -7.77 -0.85 -7.93
N ALA A 50 -6.46 -1.09 -8.10
CA ALA A 50 -5.89 -1.54 -9.37
C ALA A 50 -6.44 -2.92 -9.77
N ASP A 51 -6.46 -3.90 -8.85
CA ASP A 51 -7.03 -5.24 -9.09
C ASP A 51 -8.51 -5.17 -9.49
N LEU A 52 -9.27 -4.23 -8.92
CA LEU A 52 -10.66 -4.00 -9.31
C LEU A 52 -10.75 -3.44 -10.73
N HIS A 53 -9.83 -2.57 -11.14
CA HIS A 53 -9.70 -2.11 -12.51
C HIS A 53 -9.11 -3.23 -13.39
N ASP A 54 -9.93 -4.23 -13.76
CA ASP A 54 -9.67 -5.16 -14.88
C ASP A 54 -9.01 -4.38 -16.03
N GLY A 55 -7.70 -4.56 -16.17
CA GLY A 55 -6.86 -3.71 -16.99
C GLY A 55 -5.52 -4.39 -17.07
N GLU A 56 -5.19 -4.85 -18.26
CA GLU A 56 -3.99 -5.60 -18.67
C GLU A 56 -2.65 -4.87 -18.38
N ASN A 57 -2.64 -3.86 -17.51
CA ASN A 57 -1.48 -3.11 -17.09
C ASN A 57 -1.44 -3.03 -15.56
N GLU A 58 -0.63 -3.90 -14.99
CA GLU A 58 -0.18 -3.75 -13.60
C GLU A 58 0.50 -2.37 -13.43
N PRO A 59 0.16 -1.58 -12.39
CA PRO A 59 0.75 -0.25 -12.23
C PRO A 59 2.26 -0.33 -11.97
N TYR A 60 3.05 0.59 -12.54
CA TYR A 60 4.53 0.56 -12.45
C TYR A 60 5.10 0.56 -11.02
N TRP A 61 4.30 0.95 -10.02
CA TRP A 61 4.68 0.95 -8.60
C TRP A 61 4.39 -0.38 -7.88
N ALA A 62 3.71 -1.33 -8.52
CA ALA A 62 3.48 -2.67 -8.00
C ALA A 62 4.72 -3.58 -8.13
N GLU A 63 5.70 -3.21 -8.98
CA GLU A 63 6.94 -3.95 -9.25
C GLU A 63 7.91 -4.11 -8.04
N GLY A 64 7.49 -3.75 -6.83
CA GLY A 64 8.34 -3.68 -5.63
C GLY A 64 8.19 -4.82 -4.61
N GLU A 65 7.11 -5.62 -4.64
CA GLU A 65 6.89 -6.66 -3.61
C GLU A 65 7.61 -7.99 -3.91
N ASP A 66 7.78 -8.36 -5.19
CA ASP A 66 8.42 -9.64 -5.58
C ASP A 66 9.95 -9.65 -5.46
N ARG A 67 10.60 -8.50 -5.28
CA ARG A 67 12.07 -8.43 -5.15
C ARG A 67 12.59 -8.69 -3.74
N VAL A 68 11.74 -8.66 -2.72
CA VAL A 68 12.19 -8.80 -1.31
C VAL A 68 12.11 -10.26 -0.83
N ALA A 69 11.44 -11.15 -1.57
CA ALA A 69 11.26 -12.55 -1.16
C ALA A 69 12.37 -13.51 -1.60
N ASN A 70 13.38 -13.05 -2.37
CA ASN A 70 14.41 -13.91 -2.98
C ASN A 70 15.85 -13.37 -2.86
N ASP A 71 16.24 -12.80 -1.71
CA ASP A 71 17.67 -12.53 -1.43
C ASP A 71 18.13 -13.04 -0.06
N ASP A 72 17.60 -14.19 0.36
CA ASP A 72 18.16 -15.02 1.42
C ASP A 72 18.84 -16.26 0.81
N SER A 73 19.81 -16.04 -0.10
CA SER A 73 20.68 -17.11 -0.60
C SER A 73 22.15 -16.79 -0.36
N ASP A 74 22.70 -17.55 0.58
CA ASP A 74 24.12 -17.90 0.75
C ASP A 74 25.08 -16.89 1.38
N THR A 75 24.93 -16.78 2.71
CA THR A 75 26.09 -16.94 3.59
C THR A 75 26.57 -18.40 3.58
N LYS A 76 27.60 -18.74 2.79
CA LYS A 76 28.69 -19.66 3.21
C LYS A 76 29.79 -19.86 2.16
N ALA A 77 31.01 -19.58 2.63
CA ALA A 77 32.26 -20.30 2.37
C ALA A 77 32.76 -20.50 0.93
N ALA A 78 33.85 -19.78 0.59
CA ALA A 78 35.14 -20.36 0.24
C ALA A 78 36.26 -19.36 0.55
#